data_AF-A0A558B1M2-F1
#
_entry.id   AF-A0A558B1M2-F1
#
_cell.length_a   1.000
_cell.length_b   1.000
_cell.length_c   1.000
_cell.angle_alpha   90.00
_cell.angle_beta   90.00
_cell.angle_gamma   90.00
#
_symmetry.space_group_name_H-M   'P 1'
#
loop_
_entity.id
_entity.type
_entity.pdbx_description
1 polymer ?
#
loop_
_entity_poly.entity_id
_entity_poly.type
_entity_poly.pdbx_seq_one_letter_code
_entity_poly.pdbx_strand_id
1 'polypeptide(L)'
;MKGLPRRDTSELDVSFSLLFSDPSSAANHVRIALENLLTELRIKRFNSSNGKRKYLNLHQRIDLLPTKFDHVKELFYAVKWLGNAGSHSHQELTFDDVFDAYEIISQILEEVYDDRRKKVASMAKKINKRKGPR
;
A
#
# COMPACT_ATOMS: atom_id res chain seq x y z
N MET A 1 -14.61 6.92 -1.03
CA MET A 1 -13.69 6.30 -2.02
C MET A 1 -14.48 5.41 -2.97
N LYS A 2 -14.60 5.77 -4.27
CA LYS A 2 -15.20 4.87 -5.29
C LYS A 2 -14.11 3.93 -5.79
N GLY A 3 -14.35 2.62 -5.77
CA GLY A 3 -13.47 1.63 -6.39
C GLY A 3 -12.62 0.78 -5.42
N LEU A 4 -12.62 1.08 -4.12
CA LEU A 4 -12.00 0.19 -3.14
C LEU A 4 -12.87 -1.07 -2.95
N PRO A 5 -12.29 -2.27 -3.05
CA PRO A 5 -12.97 -3.52 -2.77
C PRO A 5 -13.21 -3.75 -1.28
N ARG A 6 -14.24 -4.55 -1.00
CA ARG A 6 -14.83 -4.69 0.35
C ARG A 6 -13.88 -5.23 1.43
N ARG A 7 -12.81 -5.96 1.06
CA ARG A 7 -11.86 -6.55 2.01
C ARG A 7 -10.79 -5.55 2.48
N ASP A 8 -10.43 -4.60 1.62
CA ASP A 8 -9.49 -3.54 1.99
C ASP A 8 -10.18 -2.51 2.89
N THR A 9 -11.44 -2.18 2.58
CA THR A 9 -12.24 -1.27 3.41
C THR A 9 -12.44 -1.84 4.82
N SER A 10 -12.66 -3.15 4.96
CA SER A 10 -12.89 -3.74 6.28
C SER A 10 -11.69 -3.64 7.22
N GLU A 11 -10.46 -3.76 6.71
CA GLU A 11 -9.26 -3.67 7.56
C GLU A 11 -8.93 -2.23 7.95
N LEU A 12 -9.16 -1.27 7.05
CA LEU A 12 -9.01 0.15 7.38
C LEU A 12 -10.07 0.59 8.40
N ASP A 13 -11.32 0.13 8.28
CA ASP A 13 -12.37 0.41 9.26
C ASP A 13 -12.01 -0.13 10.65
N VAL A 14 -11.49 -1.36 10.73
CA VAL A 14 -10.99 -1.94 11.98
C VAL A 14 -9.82 -1.13 12.52
N SER A 15 -8.86 -0.75 11.69
CA SER A 15 -7.75 0.12 12.08
C SER A 15 -8.25 1.42 12.71
N PHE A 16 -9.18 2.12 12.06
CA PHE A 16 -9.74 3.37 12.58
C PHE A 16 -10.45 3.19 13.92
N SER A 17 -11.17 2.08 14.11
CA SER A 17 -11.83 1.77 15.39
C SER A 17 -10.85 1.58 16.55
N LEU A 18 -9.62 1.15 16.25
CA LEU A 18 -8.58 0.85 17.23
C LEU A 18 -7.66 2.04 17.50
N LEU A 19 -7.67 3.07 16.64
CA LEU A 19 -6.72 4.17 16.63
C LEU A 19 -6.42 4.72 18.04
N PHE A 20 -7.46 5.04 18.82
CA PHE A 20 -7.31 5.69 20.13
C PHE A 20 -7.08 4.72 21.29
N SER A 21 -7.37 3.43 21.11
CA SER A 21 -7.26 2.41 22.16
C SER A 21 -6.01 1.55 22.04
N ASP A 22 -5.55 1.33 20.81
CA ASP A 22 -4.42 0.45 20.48
C ASP A 22 -3.78 0.88 19.14
N PRO A 23 -2.89 1.88 19.16
CA PRO A 23 -2.16 2.35 17.97
C PRO A 23 -1.38 1.23 17.27
N SER A 24 -0.84 0.30 18.05
CA SER A 24 -0.07 -0.84 17.54
C SER A 24 -0.92 -1.77 16.69
N SER A 25 -2.09 -2.16 17.21
CA SER A 25 -3.06 -2.94 16.44
C SER A 25 -3.62 -2.15 15.26
N ALA A 26 -3.88 -0.85 15.43
CA ALA A 26 -4.33 0.01 14.33
C ALA A 26 -3.34 0.00 13.16
N ALA A 27 -2.05 0.22 13.41
CA ALA A 27 -1.00 0.17 12.37
C ALA A 27 -0.87 -1.21 11.73
N ASN A 28 -0.97 -2.29 12.51
CA ASN A 28 -0.97 -3.65 11.97
C ASN A 28 -2.14 -3.89 11.00
N HIS A 29 -3.33 -3.36 11.29
CA HIS A 29 -4.48 -3.45 10.38
C HIS A 29 -4.27 -2.67 9.08
N VAL A 30 -3.59 -1.51 9.10
CA VAL A 30 -3.17 -0.82 7.86
C VAL A 30 -2.23 -1.69 7.02
N ARG A 31 -1.30 -2.39 7.66
CA ARG A 31 -0.38 -3.34 6.99
C ARG A 31 -1.13 -4.54 6.40
N ILE A 32 -2.16 -5.06 7.07
CA ILE A 32 -3.02 -6.13 6.54
C ILE A 32 -3.82 -5.62 5.33
N ALA A 33 -4.33 -4.38 5.37
CA ALA A 33 -4.97 -3.75 4.21
C ALA A 33 -4.00 -3.69 3.01
N LEU A 34 -2.73 -3.33 3.24
CA LEU A 34 -1.69 -3.35 2.19
C LEU A 34 -1.44 -4.76 1.62
N GLU A 35 -1.46 -5.81 2.46
CA GLU A 35 -1.34 -7.20 2.01
C GLU A 35 -2.53 -7.67 1.15
N ASN A 36 -3.73 -7.20 1.49
CA ASN A 36 -4.94 -7.47 0.73
C ASN A 36 -4.88 -6.76 -0.63
N LEU A 37 -4.49 -5.48 -0.67
CA LEU A 37 -4.26 -4.74 -1.91
C LEU A 37 -3.27 -5.46 -2.86
N LEU A 38 -2.14 -5.96 -2.35
CA LEU A 38 -1.21 -6.75 -3.16
C LEU A 38 -1.86 -8.03 -3.72
N THR A 39 -2.79 -8.63 -2.98
CA THR A 39 -3.52 -9.83 -3.45
C THR A 39 -4.43 -9.48 -4.62
N GLU A 40 -5.05 -8.31 -4.59
CA GLU A 40 -5.94 -7.84 -5.64
C GLU A 40 -5.20 -7.38 -6.89
N LEU A 41 -4.02 -6.80 -6.70
CA LEU A 41 -3.05 -6.56 -7.75
C LEU A 41 -2.48 -7.87 -8.35
N ARG A 42 -2.98 -9.04 -7.90
CA ARG A 42 -2.60 -10.38 -8.33
C ARG A 42 -1.12 -10.68 -8.11
N ILE A 43 -0.51 -10.04 -7.10
CA ILE A 43 0.84 -10.35 -6.67
C ILE A 43 0.82 -11.68 -5.91
N LYS A 44 1.67 -12.61 -6.35
CA LYS A 44 1.71 -13.99 -5.86
C LYS A 44 1.88 -14.02 -4.33
N ARG A 45 1.11 -14.90 -3.67
CA ARG A 45 1.24 -15.20 -2.22
C ARG A 45 2.17 -16.38 -1.94
N PHE A 46 2.46 -17.17 -2.96
CA PHE A 46 3.27 -18.37 -2.86
C PHE A 46 4.21 -18.45 -4.06
N ASN A 47 5.41 -18.98 -3.83
CA ASN A 47 6.26 -19.50 -4.89
C ASN A 47 6.36 -21.03 -4.78
N SER A 48 6.72 -21.67 -5.89
CA SER A 48 7.12 -23.08 -5.88
C SER A 48 8.64 -23.11 -5.79
N SER A 49 9.16 -23.78 -4.77
CA SER A 49 10.59 -24.01 -4.59
C SER A 49 10.77 -25.48 -4.25
N ASN A 50 11.55 -26.22 -5.05
CA ASN A 50 11.80 -27.65 -4.87
C ASN A 50 10.51 -28.48 -4.71
N GLY A 51 9.49 -28.19 -5.54
CA GLY A 51 8.20 -28.89 -5.50
C GLY A 51 7.31 -28.57 -4.30
N LYS A 52 7.76 -27.70 -3.38
CA LYS A 52 6.98 -27.26 -2.21
C LYS A 52 6.45 -25.84 -2.41
N ARG A 53 5.21 -25.61 -1.97
CA ARG A 53 4.62 -24.27 -1.88
C ARG A 53 5.24 -23.55 -0.69
N LYS A 54 5.93 -22.45 -0.94
CA LYS A 54 6.48 -21.57 0.10
C LYS A 54 5.73 -20.24 0.09
N TYR A 55 5.31 -19.79 1.27
CA TYR A 55 4.64 -18.51 1.46
C TYR A 55 5.61 -17.35 1.22
N LEU A 56 5.14 -16.29 0.57
CA LEU A 56 5.87 -15.05 0.36
C LEU A 56 5.43 -14.04 1.41
N ASN A 57 6.38 -13.53 2.20
CA ASN A 57 6.09 -12.47 3.17
C ASN A 57 5.82 -11.12 2.47
N LEU A 58 5.26 -10.15 3.20
CA LEU A 58 4.91 -8.83 2.64
C LEU A 58 6.08 -8.17 1.91
N HIS A 59 7.29 -8.21 2.46
CA HIS A 59 8.48 -7.62 1.80
C HIS A 59 8.75 -8.27 0.44
N GLN A 60 8.79 -9.60 0.38
CA GLN A 60 8.98 -10.34 -0.87
C GLN A 60 7.85 -10.07 -1.88
N ARG A 61 6.62 -9.85 -1.41
CA ARG A 61 5.50 -9.50 -2.28
C ARG A 61 5.65 -8.07 -2.84
N ILE A 62 6.12 -7.12 -2.04
CA ILE A 62 6.43 -5.75 -2.51
C ILE A 62 7.52 -5.79 -3.59
N ASP A 63 8.53 -6.65 -3.45
CA ASP A 63 9.56 -6.82 -4.49
C ASP A 63 9.06 -7.37 -5.82
N LEU A 64 7.91 -8.04 -5.83
CA LEU A 64 7.27 -8.55 -7.04
C LEU A 64 6.34 -7.53 -7.71
N LEU A 65 6.24 -6.30 -7.18
CA LEU A 65 5.45 -5.25 -7.83
C LEU A 65 5.98 -4.97 -9.25
N PRO A 66 5.09 -4.89 -10.25
CA PRO A 66 5.48 -4.48 -11.59
C PRO A 66 6.07 -3.07 -11.63
N THR A 67 6.97 -2.81 -12.58
CA THR A 67 7.68 -1.53 -12.74
C THR A 67 6.80 -0.29 -12.84
N LYS A 68 5.54 -0.43 -13.27
CA LYS A 68 4.55 0.66 -13.26
C LYS A 68 4.23 1.21 -11.86
N PHE A 69 4.65 0.52 -10.79
CA PHE A 69 4.47 0.93 -9.40
C PHE A 69 5.79 1.31 -8.72
N ASP A 70 6.91 1.40 -9.45
CA ASP A 70 8.21 1.74 -8.86
C ASP A 70 8.17 3.09 -8.13
N HIS A 71 7.37 4.05 -8.63
CA HIS A 71 7.20 5.37 -8.03
C HIS A 71 6.45 5.38 -6.68
N VAL A 72 5.80 4.29 -6.30
CA VAL A 72 5.15 4.12 -4.99
C VAL A 72 5.77 3.02 -4.14
N LYS A 73 6.81 2.33 -4.62
CA LYS A 73 7.38 1.16 -3.92
C LYS A 73 7.87 1.50 -2.51
N GLU A 74 8.47 2.66 -2.33
CA GLU A 74 8.90 3.16 -1.01
C GLU A 74 7.72 3.38 -0.05
N LEU A 75 6.56 3.81 -0.56
CA LEU A 75 5.34 3.97 0.25
C LEU A 75 4.85 2.62 0.78
N PHE A 76 4.89 1.56 -0.05
CA PHE A 76 4.57 0.20 0.40
C PHE A 76 5.51 -0.26 1.52
N TYR A 77 6.80 0.08 1.43
CA TYR A 77 7.75 -0.28 2.48
C TYR A 77 7.54 0.50 3.78
N ALA A 78 7.21 1.78 3.72
CA ALA A 78 6.90 2.57 4.90
C ALA A 78 5.74 1.97 5.70
N VAL A 79 4.61 1.67 5.04
CA VAL A 79 3.45 1.02 5.70
C VAL A 79 3.81 -0.35 6.27
N LYS A 80 4.62 -1.14 5.56
CA LYS A 80 5.13 -2.43 6.08
C LYS A 80 5.88 -2.23 7.39
N TRP A 81 6.78 -1.25 7.46
CA TRP A 81 7.60 -1.02 8.66
C TRP A 81 6.78 -0.50 9.83
N LEU A 82 5.87 0.45 9.59
CA LEU A 82 4.96 0.98 10.62
C LEU A 82 4.10 -0.13 11.22
N GLY A 83 3.41 -0.93 10.40
CA GLY A 83 2.58 -2.02 10.94
C GLY A 83 3.37 -3.18 11.56
N ASN A 84 4.65 -3.37 11.19
CA ASN A 84 5.52 -4.35 11.83
C ASN A 84 6.01 -3.87 13.21
N ALA A 85 6.28 -2.57 13.37
CA ALA A 85 6.73 -2.00 14.64
C ALA A 85 5.68 -2.23 15.74
N GLY A 86 4.38 -2.11 15.42
CA GLY A 86 3.30 -2.42 16.35
C GLY A 86 3.23 -3.87 16.82
N SER A 87 3.92 -4.80 16.14
CA SER A 87 3.99 -6.21 16.55
C SER A 87 5.24 -6.54 17.39
N HIS A 88 6.20 -5.63 17.53
CA HIS A 88 7.41 -5.82 18.34
C HIS A 88 7.36 -4.93 19.58
N SER A 89 7.29 -5.55 20.76
CA SER A 89 7.08 -4.92 22.08
C SER A 89 8.18 -3.98 22.58
N HIS A 90 9.14 -3.60 21.73
CA HIS A 90 10.28 -2.78 22.14
C HIS A 90 10.08 -1.28 21.90
N GLN A 91 9.10 -0.88 21.07
CA GLN A 91 8.78 0.51 20.81
C GLN A 91 7.26 0.65 20.66
N GLU A 92 6.64 1.43 21.54
CA GLU A 92 5.23 1.79 21.41
C GLU A 92 5.07 2.72 20.21
N LEU A 93 4.10 2.42 19.35
CA LEU A 93 3.71 3.31 18.27
C LEU A 93 2.92 4.49 18.83
N THR A 94 3.24 5.67 18.33
CA THR A 94 2.49 6.89 18.63
C THR A 94 1.27 7.01 17.72
N PHE A 95 0.34 7.92 18.04
CA PHE A 95 -0.76 8.23 17.12
C PHE A 95 -0.24 8.83 15.80
N ASP A 96 0.83 9.61 15.85
CA ASP A 96 1.44 10.22 14.67
C ASP A 96 1.96 9.15 13.71
N ASP A 97 2.56 8.08 14.21
CA ASP A 97 2.99 6.95 13.38
C ASP A 97 1.82 6.26 12.65
N VAL A 98 0.64 6.19 13.30
CA VAL A 98 -0.57 5.62 12.67
C VAL A 98 -1.17 6.60 11.66
N PHE A 99 -1.16 7.90 11.95
CA PHE A 99 -1.59 8.93 11.00
C PHE A 99 -0.72 8.95 9.75
N ASP A 100 0.60 8.81 9.89
CA ASP A 100 1.53 8.63 8.78
C ASP A 100 1.15 7.39 7.95
N ALA A 101 0.83 6.27 8.61
CA ALA A 101 0.37 5.06 7.92
C ALA A 101 -0.92 5.31 7.11
N TYR A 102 -1.87 6.10 7.64
CA TYR A 102 -3.11 6.46 6.93
C TYR A 102 -2.87 7.37 5.74
N GLU A 103 -2.00 8.38 5.88
CA GLU A 103 -1.66 9.26 4.76
C GLU A 103 -0.98 8.48 3.63
N ILE A 104 -0.02 7.62 3.99
CA ILE A 104 0.72 6.82 3.02
C ILE A 104 -0.18 5.80 2.32
N ILE A 105 -1.03 5.05 3.05
CA ILE A 105 -1.93 4.08 2.41
C ILE A 105 -2.96 4.80 1.52
N SER A 106 -3.44 5.98 1.91
CA SER A 106 -4.32 6.80 1.07
C SER A 106 -3.65 7.16 -0.25
N GLN A 107 -2.40 7.64 -0.20
CA GLN A 107 -1.61 7.96 -1.39
C GLN A 107 -1.37 6.73 -2.28
N ILE A 108 -1.12 5.55 -1.69
CA ILE A 108 -0.99 4.29 -2.44
C ILE A 108 -2.30 3.97 -3.18
N LEU A 109 -3.44 4.06 -2.50
CA LEU A 109 -4.74 3.75 -3.08
C LEU A 109 -5.10 4.71 -4.22
N GLU A 110 -4.80 6.01 -4.08
CA GLU A 110 -4.94 6.97 -5.16
C GLU A 110 -4.09 6.58 -6.38
N GLU A 111 -2.84 6.19 -6.18
CA GLU A 111 -1.94 5.80 -7.27
C GLU A 111 -2.33 4.49 -7.96
N VAL A 112 -2.97 3.58 -7.22
CA VAL A 112 -3.44 2.30 -7.75
C VAL A 112 -4.74 2.45 -8.53
N TYR A 113 -5.70 3.23 -8.03
CA TYR A 113 -7.06 3.29 -8.58
C TYR A 113 -7.36 4.55 -9.40
N ASP A 114 -6.60 5.65 -9.24
CA ASP A 114 -6.78 6.87 -10.03
C ASP A 114 -5.90 6.88 -11.28
N ASP A 115 -6.50 7.28 -12.41
CA ASP A 115 -5.80 7.50 -13.67
C ASP A 115 -5.25 8.93 -13.80
N ARG A 116 -5.39 9.79 -12.78
CA ARG A 116 -4.94 11.19 -12.81
C ARG A 116 -3.49 11.33 -13.23
N ARG A 117 -2.56 10.57 -12.62
CA ARG A 117 -1.13 10.59 -12.98
C ARG A 117 -0.93 10.25 -14.46
N LYS A 118 -1.61 9.22 -14.98
CA LYS A 118 -1.54 8.83 -16.39
C LYS A 118 -2.11 9.92 -17.31
N LYS A 119 -3.23 10.53 -16.93
CA LYS A 119 -3.86 11.64 -17.67
C LYS A 119 -2.91 12.84 -17.76
N VAL A 120 -2.35 13.28 -16.63
CA VAL A 120 -1.38 14.38 -16.57
C VAL A 120 -0.14 14.07 -17.40
N ALA A 121 0.45 12.87 -17.25
CA ALA A 121 1.60 12.46 -18.05
C ALA A 121 1.30 12.43 -19.56
N SER A 122 0.10 11.98 -19.95
CA SER A 122 -0.36 12.01 -21.35
C SER A 122 -0.53 13.43 -21.89
N MET A 123 -1.06 14.35 -21.08
CA MET A 123 -1.15 15.77 -21.45
C MET A 123 0.23 16.38 -21.66
N ALA A 124 1.16 16.17 -20.72
CA ALA A 124 2.54 16.68 -20.81
C ALA A 124 3.25 16.13 -22.06
N LYS A 125 3.14 14.82 -22.34
CA LYS A 125 3.71 14.21 -23.56
C LYS A 125 3.20 14.88 -24.83
N LYS A 126 1.90 15.19 -24.90
CA LYS A 126 1.31 15.86 -26.07
C LYS A 126 1.84 17.28 -26.25
N ILE A 127 1.95 18.05 -25.17
CA ILE A 127 2.48 19.41 -25.18
C ILE A 127 3.96 19.39 -25.62
N ASN A 128 4.78 18.54 -25.00
CA ASN A 128 6.20 18.42 -25.31
C ASN A 128 6.45 17.99 -26.76
N LYS A 129 5.64 17.06 -27.30
CA LYS A 129 5.73 16.64 -28.71
C LYS A 129 5.44 17.79 -29.68
N ARG A 130 4.55 18.71 -29.30
CA ARG A 130 4.17 19.88 -30.11
C ARG A 130 5.08 21.08 -29.89
N LYS A 131 5.87 21.09 -28.82
CA LYS A 131 6.63 22.26 -28.34
C LYS A 131 5.74 23.50 -28.19
N GLY A 132 4.49 23.33 -27.76
CA GLY A 132 3.50 24.40 -27.74
C GLY A 132 2.13 23.98 -27.21
N PRO A 133 1.18 24.94 -27.10
CA PRO A 133 -0.16 24.72 -26.56
C PRO A 133 -1.02 23.79 -27.43
N ARG A 134 -2.24 23.50 -26.96
CA ARG A 134 -3.17 22.59 -27.64
C ARG A 134 -3.69 23.13 -28.95
#